data_AF-A0AAW1LVS1-F1
#
_entry.id   AF-A0AAW1LVS1-F1
#
_cell.length_a   1.000
_cell.length_b   1.000
_cell.length_c   1.000
_cell.angle_alpha   90.00
_cell.angle_beta   90.00
_cell.angle_gamma   90.00
#
_symmetry.space_group_name_H-M   'P 1'
#
loop_
_entity.id
_entity.type
_entity.pdbx_description
1 polymer ?
#
loop_
_entity_poly.entity_id
_entity_poly.type
_entity_poly.pdbx_seq_one_letter_code
_entity_poly.pdbx_strand_id
1 'polypeptide(L)'
;MIFSVDKLPNEPVNRAGGQDDEFLCESNRVVVFPKVGKTQGNEPVNRAGGQDDEFLCESNRVVVFPKVGKTQGNKWKYIVNQGKETEQVQGILVETCRNFDDQCKFSEFLPSGYKTTCKQVYVSRRLLSVSDDEETAEFDNFEFPSACCCSYARV
;
A
#
# COMPACT_ATOMS: atom_id res chain seq x y z
N MET A 1 -12.50 29.73 5.36
CA MET A 1 -12.73 28.42 4.74
C MET A 1 -12.20 27.37 5.70
N ILE A 2 -13.11 26.65 6.35
CA ILE A 2 -12.79 25.57 7.28
C ILE A 2 -12.80 24.31 6.42
N PHE A 3 -11.63 23.70 6.20
CA PHE A 3 -11.59 22.38 5.57
C PHE A 3 -11.87 21.35 6.66
N SER A 4 -12.98 20.62 6.48
CA SER A 4 -13.41 19.52 7.34
C SER A 4 -12.28 18.50 7.47
N VAL A 5 -11.93 18.20 8.72
CA VAL A 5 -11.11 17.05 9.09
C VAL A 5 -12.04 15.85 9.05
N ASP A 6 -12.10 15.16 7.92
CA ASP A 6 -12.76 13.85 7.88
C ASP A 6 -12.00 12.89 8.79
N LYS A 7 -12.74 12.28 9.72
CA LYS A 7 -12.25 11.30 10.70
C LYS A 7 -11.45 10.20 10.02
N LEU A 8 -10.16 10.12 10.32
CA LEU A 8 -9.34 8.94 10.05
C LEU A 8 -9.79 7.81 11.00
N PRO A 9 -10.06 6.58 10.50
CA PRO A 9 -10.37 5.46 11.37
C PRO A 9 -9.12 5.01 12.15
N ASN A 10 -9.34 4.93 13.46
CA ASN A 10 -8.69 4.20 14.55
C ASN A 10 -7.33 3.52 14.35
N GLU A 11 -6.48 3.78 15.36
CA GLU A 11 -5.31 3.07 15.92
C GLU A 11 -4.65 1.91 15.14
N PRO A 12 -3.29 1.84 15.15
CA PRO A 12 -2.59 0.67 14.66
C PRO A 12 -2.90 -0.54 15.56
N VAL A 13 -3.61 -1.52 15.01
CA VAL A 13 -3.80 -2.83 15.64
C VAL A 13 -2.44 -3.53 15.68
N ASN A 14 -1.89 -3.71 16.88
CA ASN A 14 -0.74 -4.59 17.11
C ASN A 14 -1.06 -5.98 16.55
N ARG A 15 -0.30 -6.46 15.56
CA ARG A 15 -0.41 -7.83 15.06
C ARG A 15 0.90 -8.57 15.32
N ALA A 16 0.79 -9.60 16.16
CA ALA A 16 1.86 -10.54 16.44
C ALA A 16 2.27 -11.26 15.15
N GLY A 17 3.58 -11.33 14.91
CA GLY A 17 4.16 -12.09 13.81
C GLY A 17 3.96 -13.59 14.01
N GLY A 18 3.25 -14.21 13.08
CA GLY A 18 3.32 -15.63 12.81
C GLY A 18 4.20 -15.84 11.59
N GLN A 19 5.28 -16.59 11.77
CA GLN A 19 6.12 -17.10 10.70
C GLN A 19 5.30 -18.15 9.92
N ASP A 20 5.48 -18.23 8.60
CA ASP A 20 5.05 -19.32 7.69
C ASP A 20 3.81 -19.11 6.81
N ASP A 21 3.55 -17.89 6.30
CA ASP A 21 2.68 -17.69 5.14
C ASP A 21 3.49 -17.11 3.97
N GLU A 22 3.65 -17.92 2.92
CA GLU A 22 4.31 -17.53 1.67
C GLU A 22 3.57 -16.33 1.04
N PHE A 23 4.29 -15.22 0.90
CA PHE A 23 3.86 -13.88 0.52
C PHE A 23 3.19 -13.80 -0.88
N LEU A 24 1.98 -14.32 -1.04
CA LEU A 24 1.29 -14.35 -2.35
C LEU A 24 0.48 -13.10 -2.68
N CYS A 25 0.36 -12.13 -1.77
CA CYS A 25 -0.50 -10.96 -1.97
C CYS A 25 0.20 -9.60 -1.77
N GLU A 26 1.53 -9.57 -1.67
CA GLU A 26 2.23 -8.29 -1.54
C GLU A 26 2.48 -7.62 -2.91
N SER A 27 1.82 -6.50 -3.14
CA SER A 27 2.15 -5.61 -4.26
C SER A 27 3.43 -4.83 -3.95
N ASN A 28 4.59 -5.34 -4.37
CA ASN A 28 5.88 -4.64 -4.24
C ASN A 28 6.13 -3.57 -5.32
N ARG A 29 5.15 -2.70 -5.58
CA ARG A 29 5.23 -1.66 -6.61
C ARG A 29 5.71 -0.32 -6.05
N VAL A 30 6.82 0.18 -6.60
CA VAL A 30 7.27 1.57 -6.47
C VAL A 30 7.06 2.24 -7.82
N VAL A 31 6.32 3.35 -7.86
CA VAL A 31 6.12 4.12 -9.09
C VAL A 31 7.24 5.14 -9.18
N VAL A 32 8.31 4.76 -9.87
CA VAL A 32 9.35 5.71 -10.26
C VAL A 32 8.90 6.34 -11.57
N PHE A 33 8.88 7.67 -11.64
CA PHE A 33 8.74 8.39 -12.91
C PHE A 33 10.15 8.58 -13.49
N PRO A 34 10.63 7.74 -14.42
CA PRO A 34 11.87 8.03 -15.12
C PRO A 34 11.66 9.24 -16.04
N LYS A 35 12.67 10.11 -16.12
CA LYS A 35 12.76 11.09 -17.20
C LYS A 35 12.64 10.36 -18.53
N VAL A 36 11.83 10.88 -19.45
CA VAL A 36 11.64 10.33 -20.80
C VAL A 36 12.99 10.31 -21.52
N GLY A 37 13.69 9.19 -21.39
CA GLY A 37 14.79 8.74 -22.24
C GLY A 37 14.30 7.46 -22.91
N LYS A 38 14.28 7.44 -24.23
CA LYS A 38 13.83 6.29 -25.02
C LYS A 38 14.61 5.03 -24.61
N THR A 39 13.98 4.09 -23.93
CA THR A 39 14.47 2.71 -23.81
C THR A 39 13.71 1.84 -24.80
N GLN A 40 14.37 1.49 -25.90
CA GLN A 40 14.06 0.30 -26.68
C GLN A 40 14.34 -0.92 -25.79
N GLY A 41 13.38 -1.83 -25.68
CA GLY A 41 13.62 -3.18 -25.14
C GLY A 41 12.73 -3.55 -23.95
N ASN A 42 11.88 -4.56 -24.19
CA ASN A 42 11.04 -5.33 -23.28
C ASN A 42 9.77 -4.60 -22.83
N GLU A 43 8.62 -5.04 -23.35
CA GLU A 43 7.31 -4.64 -22.83
C GLU A 43 7.25 -4.89 -21.32
N PRO A 44 6.74 -3.94 -20.52
CA PRO A 44 6.48 -4.19 -19.11
C PRO A 44 5.50 -5.35 -19.01
N VAL A 45 5.94 -6.48 -18.45
CA VAL A 45 5.07 -7.62 -18.15
C VAL A 45 3.91 -7.12 -17.30
N ASN A 46 2.68 -7.26 -17.79
CA ASN A 46 1.46 -6.93 -17.07
C ASN A 46 1.33 -7.87 -15.85
N ARG A 47 1.85 -7.44 -14.70
CA ARG A 47 1.70 -8.13 -13.41
C ARG A 47 0.40 -7.78 -12.70
N ALA A 48 -0.60 -7.25 -13.43
CA ALA A 48 -1.83 -6.67 -12.89
C ALA A 48 -3.06 -7.60 -12.97
N GLY A 49 -2.86 -8.85 -13.43
CA GLY A 49 -3.95 -9.75 -13.84
C GLY A 49 -4.18 -9.66 -15.35
N GLY A 50 -4.76 -10.71 -15.92
CA GLY A 50 -5.33 -10.70 -17.27
C GLY A 50 -6.52 -9.74 -17.36
N GLN A 51 -6.91 -9.36 -18.58
CA GLN A 51 -8.03 -8.44 -18.80
C GLN A 51 -9.38 -9.00 -18.31
N ASP A 52 -9.47 -10.32 -18.13
CA ASP A 52 -10.66 -11.03 -17.70
C ASP A 52 -10.59 -11.53 -16.23
N ASP A 53 -9.51 -11.19 -15.50
CA ASP A 53 -9.33 -11.64 -14.11
C ASP A 53 -10.08 -10.72 -13.13
N GLU A 54 -10.87 -11.32 -12.24
CA GLU A 54 -11.45 -10.62 -11.08
C GLU A 54 -10.76 -11.05 -9.77
N PHE A 55 -10.50 -10.07 -8.90
CA PHE A 55 -10.00 -10.33 -7.55
C PHE A 55 -11.15 -10.75 -6.61
N LEU A 56 -10.86 -11.69 -5.70
CA LEU A 56 -11.80 -12.17 -4.67
C LEU A 56 -12.23 -11.07 -3.69
N CYS A 57 -11.37 -10.08 -3.49
CA CYS A 57 -11.62 -8.89 -2.69
C CYS A 57 -11.56 -7.66 -3.59
N GLU A 58 -12.45 -6.70 -3.35
CA GLU A 58 -12.49 -5.47 -4.12
C GLU A 58 -11.54 -4.44 -3.50
N SER A 59 -10.81 -3.71 -4.35
CA SER A 59 -9.86 -2.70 -3.88
C SER A 59 -9.86 -1.44 -4.75
N ASN A 60 -9.40 -0.34 -4.16
CA ASN A 60 -9.11 0.91 -4.85
C ASN A 60 -7.60 1.07 -4.97
N ARG A 61 -7.10 1.27 -6.19
CA ARG A 61 -5.68 1.56 -6.47
C ARG A 61 -5.52 3.02 -6.87
N VAL A 62 -4.62 3.73 -6.19
CA VAL A 62 -4.33 5.14 -6.46
C VAL A 62 -2.85 5.44 -6.25
N VAL A 63 -2.27 6.26 -7.12
CA VAL A 63 -0.92 6.80 -6.88
C VAL A 63 -1.05 8.04 -6.01
N VAL A 64 -0.40 8.02 -4.85
CA VAL A 64 -0.35 9.16 -3.91
C VAL A 64 1.06 9.73 -3.84
N PHE A 65 1.14 11.00 -3.48
CA PHE A 65 2.39 11.73 -3.27
C PHE A 65 2.39 12.27 -1.83
N PRO A 66 2.75 11.43 -0.85
CA PRO A 66 2.60 11.79 0.55
C PRO A 66 3.57 12.91 0.92
N LYS A 67 3.07 13.92 1.64
CA LYS A 67 3.87 15.04 2.15
C LYS A 67 4.29 14.85 3.60
N VAL A 68 3.53 14.04 4.33
CA VAL A 68 3.72 13.73 5.75
C VAL A 68 3.36 12.27 5.94
N GLY A 69 4.08 11.59 6.82
CA GLY A 69 3.80 10.21 7.18
C GLY A 69 4.26 9.91 8.60
N LYS A 70 3.70 8.85 9.18
CA LYS A 70 4.18 8.28 10.44
C LYS A 70 5.21 7.19 10.11
N THR A 71 6.40 7.28 10.69
CA THR A 71 7.45 6.28 10.50
C THR A 71 7.15 5.02 11.34
N GLN A 72 7.82 3.90 11.02
CA GLN A 72 7.80 2.70 11.87
C GLN A 72 8.28 2.97 13.31
N GLY A 73 9.10 4.01 13.52
CA GLY A 73 9.50 4.49 14.84
C GLY A 73 8.43 5.33 15.56
N ASN A 74 7.20 5.37 15.05
CA ASN A 74 6.06 6.14 15.56
C ASN A 74 6.25 7.67 15.56
N LYS A 75 7.16 8.20 14.75
CA LYS A 75 7.39 9.66 14.60
C LYS A 75 6.69 10.19 13.35
N TRP A 76 6.04 11.35 13.46
CA TRP A 76 5.53 12.06 12.28
C TRP A 76 6.66 12.84 11.63
N LYS A 77 6.87 12.64 10.33
CA LYS A 77 7.92 13.34 9.56
C LYS A 77 7.39 13.86 8.24
N TYR A 78 8.01 14.94 7.76
CA TYR A 78 7.78 15.46 6.42
C TYR A 78 8.54 14.63 5.39
N ILE A 79 7.85 14.22 4.33
CA ILE A 79 8.41 13.44 3.23
C ILE A 79 8.85 14.41 2.14
N VAL A 80 10.12 14.30 1.74
CA VAL A 80 10.75 15.19 0.78
C VAL A 80 10.19 14.92 -0.61
N ASN A 81 9.53 15.91 -1.20
CA ASN A 81 9.13 15.90 -2.60
C ASN A 81 9.67 17.19 -3.22
N GLN A 82 10.67 17.10 -4.09
CA GLN A 82 11.17 18.29 -4.77
C GLN A 82 10.23 18.63 -5.93
N GLY A 83 9.77 19.88 -5.97
CA GLY A 83 8.70 20.35 -6.85
C GLY A 83 9.06 20.45 -8.34
N LYS A 84 8.26 21.23 -9.07
CA LYS A 84 8.23 21.34 -10.54
C LYS A 84 9.58 21.54 -11.25
N GLU A 85 10.61 22.02 -10.56
CA GLU A 85 11.91 22.28 -11.17
C GLU A 85 12.77 21.03 -11.33
N THR A 86 12.67 20.07 -10.41
CA THR A 86 13.45 18.81 -10.46
C THR A 86 12.59 17.60 -10.79
N GLU A 87 11.25 17.72 -10.67
CA GLU A 87 10.27 16.63 -10.88
C GLU A 87 10.55 15.38 -10.02
N GLN A 88 11.33 15.52 -8.94
CA GLN A 88 11.68 14.42 -8.04
C GLN A 88 10.62 14.29 -6.95
N VAL A 89 9.51 13.65 -7.32
CA VAL A 89 8.40 13.32 -6.42
C VAL A 89 8.40 11.83 -6.08
N GLN A 90 8.15 11.52 -4.80
CA GLN A 90 8.09 10.16 -4.30
C GLN A 90 6.66 9.62 -4.40
N GLY A 91 6.30 9.09 -5.58
CA GLY A 91 4.99 8.50 -5.85
C GLY A 91 4.86 7.08 -5.30
N ILE A 92 3.75 6.79 -4.63
CA ILE A 92 3.47 5.48 -4.03
C ILE A 92 2.13 4.99 -4.55
N LEU A 93 2.11 3.78 -5.12
CA LEU A 93 0.85 3.11 -5.41
C LEU A 93 0.29 2.56 -4.11
N VAL A 94 -0.87 3.08 -3.71
CA VAL A 94 -1.63 2.63 -2.55
C VAL A 94 -2.82 1.81 -3.04
N GLU A 95 -3.05 0.68 -2.40
CA GLU A 95 -4.20 -0.18 -2.64
C GLU A 95 -4.97 -0.42 -1.34
N THR A 96 -6.20 0.09 -1.27
CA THR A 96 -7.07 -0.05 -0.10
C THR A 96 -8.23 -0.98 -0.38
N CYS A 97 -8.53 -1.89 0.56
CA CYS A 97 -9.75 -2.70 0.52
C CYS A 97 -11.01 -1.81 0.43
N ARG A 98 -11.95 -2.20 -0.43
CA ARG A 98 -13.33 -1.68 -0.42
C ARG A 98 -14.21 -2.44 0.56
N ASN A 99 -14.01 -3.75 0.64
CA ASN A 99 -14.77 -4.69 1.46
C ASN A 99 -13.89 -5.27 2.59
N PHE A 100 -13.30 -4.39 3.39
CA PHE A 100 -12.44 -4.80 4.51
C PHE A 100 -13.24 -5.58 5.57
N ASP A 101 -12.68 -6.68 6.06
CA ASP A 101 -13.30 -7.59 7.04
C ASP A 101 -14.60 -8.27 6.58
N ASP A 102 -15.00 -8.06 5.32
CA ASP A 102 -16.11 -8.78 4.69
C ASP A 102 -15.68 -10.15 4.15
N GLN A 103 -16.67 -10.99 3.86
CA GLN A 103 -16.48 -12.28 3.21
C GLN A 103 -15.96 -12.08 1.78
N CYS A 104 -15.04 -12.95 1.33
CA CYS A 104 -14.57 -12.88 -0.05
C CYS A 104 -15.68 -13.31 -1.03
N LYS A 105 -15.59 -12.87 -2.29
CA LYS A 105 -16.43 -13.41 -3.37
C LYS A 105 -16.28 -14.95 -3.43
N PHE A 106 -17.36 -15.64 -3.79
CA PHE A 106 -17.42 -17.11 -3.93
C PHE A 106 -17.20 -17.90 -2.63
N SER A 107 -17.38 -17.25 -1.49
CA SER A 107 -17.20 -17.87 -0.17
C SER A 107 -18.29 -18.89 0.18
N GLU A 108 -19.44 -18.80 -0.46
CA GLU A 108 -20.55 -19.76 -0.41
C GLU A 108 -20.19 -21.14 -0.98
N PHE A 109 -19.14 -21.23 -1.81
CA PHE A 109 -18.68 -22.48 -2.41
C PHE A 109 -17.60 -23.20 -1.59
N LEU A 110 -17.25 -22.66 -0.42
CA LEU A 110 -16.26 -23.28 0.46
C LEU A 110 -16.86 -24.48 1.22
N PRO A 111 -16.04 -25.51 1.52
CA PRO A 111 -16.47 -26.60 2.38
C PRO A 111 -16.94 -26.09 3.75
N SER A 112 -17.92 -26.79 4.33
CA SER A 112 -18.42 -26.48 5.67
C SER A 112 -17.29 -26.47 6.70
N GLY A 113 -17.33 -25.51 7.62
CA GLY A 113 -16.29 -25.31 8.63
C GLY A 113 -15.12 -24.42 8.18
N TYR A 114 -15.23 -23.74 7.04
CA TYR A 114 -14.30 -22.69 6.62
C TYR A 114 -15.02 -21.35 6.45
N LYS A 115 -14.34 -20.27 6.79
CA LYS A 115 -14.75 -18.89 6.50
C LYS A 115 -13.63 -18.17 5.77
N THR A 116 -13.98 -17.25 4.90
CA THR A 116 -13.03 -16.33 4.29
C THR A 116 -13.26 -14.90 4.75
N THR A 117 -12.21 -14.10 4.67
CA THR A 117 -12.26 -12.68 5.06
C THR A 117 -11.24 -11.89 4.27
N CYS A 118 -11.68 -10.77 3.70
CA CYS A 118 -10.81 -9.80 3.04
C CYS A 118 -10.01 -9.00 4.08
N LYS A 119 -8.68 -9.01 3.94
CA LYS A 119 -7.74 -8.36 4.86
C LYS A 119 -6.89 -7.35 4.11
N GLN A 120 -6.73 -6.17 4.73
CA GLN A 120 -5.80 -5.16 4.26
C GLN A 120 -4.37 -5.59 4.58
N VAL A 121 -3.53 -5.63 3.55
CA VAL A 121 -2.08 -5.81 3.69
C VAL A 121 -1.40 -4.46 3.58
N TYR A 122 -0.34 -4.28 4.37
CA TYR A 122 0.47 -3.08 4.43
C TYR A 122 1.89 -3.42 4.01
N VAL A 123 2.59 -2.44 3.44
CA VAL A 123 3.99 -2.57 3.07
C VAL A 123 4.78 -1.40 3.66
N SER A 124 5.98 -1.72 4.12
CA SER A 124 6.94 -0.71 4.53
C SER A 124 7.68 -0.16 3.32
N ARG A 125 7.64 1.16 3.14
CA ARG A 125 8.33 1.87 2.06
C ARG A 125 9.37 2.82 2.64
N ARG A 126 10.60 2.68 2.17
CA ARG A 126 11.70 3.57 2.47
C ARG A 126 11.58 4.84 1.63
N LEU A 127 11.36 5.97 2.27
CA LEU A 127 11.23 7.28 1.62
C LEU A 127 12.23 8.26 2.23
N LEU A 128 12.60 9.27 1.46
CA LEU A 128 13.38 10.39 1.95
C LEU A 128 12.49 11.34 2.76
N SER A 129 12.89 11.65 3.99
CA SER A 129 12.21 12.54 4.94
C SER A 129 13.17 13.58 5.50
N VAL A 130 12.62 14.66 6.04
CA VAL A 130 13.38 15.66 6.78
C VAL A 130 13.83 15.05 8.13
N SER A 131 15.10 15.24 8.49
CA SER A 131 15.67 14.78 9.75
C SER A 131 15.06 15.49 10.96
N ASP A 132 15.24 14.91 12.14
CA ASP A 132 14.73 15.48 13.41
C ASP A 132 15.32 16.86 13.73
N ASP A 133 16.51 17.20 13.21
CA ASP A 133 17.16 18.52 13.34
C ASP A 133 16.69 19.53 12.27
N GLU A 134 15.83 19.12 11.34
CA GLU A 134 15.33 19.93 10.21
C GLU A 134 16.40 20.46 9.23
N GLU A 135 17.66 20.10 9.39
CA GLU A 135 18.77 20.61 8.57
C GLU A 135 19.11 19.68 7.39
N THR A 136 18.79 18.39 7.50
CA THR A 136 19.18 17.38 6.53
C THR A 136 18.01 16.51 6.08
N ALA A 137 18.28 15.62 5.14
CA ALA A 137 17.34 14.61 4.69
C ALA A 137 17.88 13.22 5.00
N GLU A 138 17.04 12.36 5.54
CA GLU A 138 17.37 10.99 5.89
C GLU A 138 16.31 10.02 5.36
N PHE A 139 16.65 8.73 5.28
CA PHE A 139 15.68 7.73 4.86
C PHE A 139 14.96 7.14 6.07
N ASP A 140 13.63 7.22 6.06
CA ASP A 140 12.77 6.53 7.01
C ASP A 140 11.85 5.53 6.31
N ASN A 141 11.32 4.60 7.10
CA ASN A 141 10.33 3.61 6.67
C ASN A 141 8.93 4.05 7.08
N PHE A 142 8.02 4.08 6.11
CA PHE A 142 6.62 4.47 6.26
C PHE A 142 5.71 3.34 5.80
N GLU A 143 4.61 3.12 6.51
CA GLU A 143 3.67 2.03 6.19
C GLU A 143 2.54 2.53 5.29
N PHE A 144 2.26 1.79 4.21
CA PHE A 144 1.19 2.10 3.27
C PHE A 144 0.33 0.88 2.97
N PRO A 145 -0.99 1.05 2.78
CA PRO A 145 -1.86 -0.01 2.25
C PRO A 145 -1.37 -0.47 0.87
N SER A 146 -1.10 -1.76 0.71
CA SER A 146 -0.44 -2.32 -0.48
C SER A 146 -1.30 -3.30 -1.28
N ALA A 147 -2.24 -4.00 -0.65
CA ALA A 147 -3.13 -4.95 -1.30
C ALA A 147 -4.35 -5.28 -0.43
N CYS A 148 -5.42 -5.74 -1.08
CA CYS A 148 -6.56 -6.38 -0.39
C CYS A 148 -6.58 -7.88 -0.67
N CYS A 149 -6.44 -8.70 0.37
CA CYS A 149 -6.15 -10.11 0.24
C CYS A 149 -7.22 -10.97 0.88
N CYS A 150 -7.68 -12.00 0.17
CA CYS A 150 -8.60 -12.97 0.73
C CYS A 150 -7.83 -13.95 1.63
N SER A 151 -8.20 -14.00 2.92
CA SER A 151 -7.72 -15.01 3.87
C SER A 151 -8.82 -16.03 4.13
N TYR A 152 -8.44 -17.25 4.54
CA TYR A 152 -9.38 -18.27 5.01
C TYR A 152 -8.99 -18.77 6.39
N ALA A 153 -9.96 -19.21 7.17
CA ALA A 153 -9.76 -19.81 8.48
C ALA A 153 -10.79 -20.92 8.72
N ARG A 154 -10.40 -21.93 9.50
CA ARG A 154 -11.33 -22.96 9.98
C ARG A 154 -12.19 -22.39 11.12
N VAL A 155 -13.48 -22.74 11.13
CA VAL A 155 -14.47 -22.33 12.13
C VAL A 155 -14.90 -23.52 12.98
#